data_AF-A3ZLB4-F1
#
_entry.id   AF-A3ZLB4-F1
#
_cell.length_a   1.000
_cell.length_b   1.000
_cell.length_c   1.000
_cell.angle_alpha   90.00
_cell.angle_beta   90.00
_cell.angle_gamma   90.00
#
_symmetry.space_group_name_H-M   'P 1'
#
loop_
_entity.id
_entity.type
_entity.pdbx_description
1 polymer ?
#
loop_
_entity_poly.entity_id
_entity_poly.type
_entity_poly.pdbx_seq_one_letter_code
_entity_poly.pdbx_strand_id
1 'polypeptide(L)'
;MNHPASDNPFQSPPAPPSDMLPTDEVITVEGVLSPKDLAAAYKLYCINGRTIGWMVAVTIAGFFLYRAAKLEVWGMLLLLILASSITIFWLGMYWLSYFLNPFWRAKRLLLQEVPQRSQIVFSESGVQFDSSAKTVLYVWSQFSQLLAGRKMLVLILKTGELLMIPSHFSTSEADFRQMRKKIAARLSLSEDFDAKISPDDQKEISFATSDSGEIAGEGYLQPNEYFIAQRQVFQNQFLLTVSFGVAACGAGAYFLWVAFFVLPYQGVGIFNPQPETSVVGAGVSFLLAIASFFLLRHRIGQSRRVYQDEFCGRLIRWLFNEQSLTCRTNHSRQTYDWKNITGAIEKGNQLILIHLNHHPLSLPRRFFASDEDWRQVVEWAQRSE
;
A
#
# COMPACT_ATOMS: atom_id res chain seq x y z
N MET A 1 9.78 -69.47 -33.13
CA MET A 1 8.60 -69.50 -32.24
C MET A 1 9.01 -68.82 -30.94
N ASN A 2 8.68 -67.54 -30.77
CA ASN A 2 8.86 -66.83 -29.51
C ASN A 2 7.47 -66.63 -28.91
N HIS A 3 7.23 -67.22 -27.75
CA HIS A 3 6.04 -66.97 -26.95
C HIS A 3 5.98 -65.49 -26.57
N PRO A 4 4.84 -64.81 -26.72
CA PRO A 4 4.66 -63.49 -26.12
C PRO A 4 4.64 -63.66 -24.60
N ALA A 5 5.42 -62.82 -23.92
CA ALA A 5 5.41 -62.72 -22.47
C ALA A 5 3.98 -62.42 -22.00
N SER A 6 3.53 -63.17 -21.00
CA SER A 6 2.22 -62.97 -20.39
C SER A 6 2.14 -61.59 -19.75
N ASP A 7 1.18 -60.78 -20.18
CA ASP A 7 0.81 -59.55 -19.50
C ASP A 7 0.39 -59.86 -18.06
N ASN A 8 1.10 -59.28 -17.10
CA ASN A 8 0.85 -59.47 -15.68
C ASN A 8 -0.49 -58.78 -15.32
N PRO A 9 -1.51 -59.52 -14.86
CA PRO A 9 -2.84 -58.97 -14.58
C PRO A 9 -2.88 -58.02 -13.36
N PHE A 10 -1.76 -57.85 -12.65
CA PHE A 10 -1.61 -56.92 -11.52
C PHE A 10 -0.77 -55.68 -11.85
N GLN A 11 -0.39 -55.49 -13.12
CA GLN A 11 0.32 -54.28 -13.51
C GLN A 11 -0.66 -53.10 -13.55
N SER A 12 -0.66 -52.31 -12.48
CA SER A 12 -1.41 -51.05 -12.42
C SER A 12 -0.99 -50.16 -13.59
N PRO A 13 -1.93 -49.43 -14.21
CA PRO A 13 -1.60 -48.55 -15.32
C PRO A 13 -0.46 -47.61 -14.91
N PRO A 14 0.50 -47.32 -15.80
CA PRO A 14 1.58 -46.40 -15.49
C PRO A 14 0.97 -45.10 -14.99
N ALA A 15 1.41 -44.66 -13.80
CA ALA A 15 0.95 -43.42 -13.22
C ALA A 15 1.12 -42.30 -14.26
N PRO A 16 0.11 -41.45 -14.48
CA PRO A 16 0.25 -40.33 -15.40
C PRO A 16 1.46 -39.49 -14.96
N PRO A 17 2.26 -38.98 -15.91
CA PRO A 17 3.42 -38.17 -15.59
C PRO A 17 3.02 -37.01 -14.67
N SER A 18 3.69 -36.92 -13.52
CA SER A 18 3.37 -36.02 -12.40
C SER A 18 3.52 -34.51 -12.71
N ASP A 19 3.74 -34.13 -13.96
CA ASP A 19 4.08 -32.76 -14.38
C ASP A 19 3.03 -32.07 -15.24
N MET A 20 1.87 -32.68 -15.49
CA MET A 20 0.74 -31.99 -16.09
C MET A 20 -0.44 -31.94 -15.13
N LEU A 21 -0.43 -30.90 -14.29
CA LEU A 21 -1.61 -30.45 -13.54
C LEU A 21 -2.77 -30.23 -14.54
N PRO A 22 -4.01 -30.68 -14.25
CA PRO A 22 -5.15 -30.44 -15.11
C PRO A 22 -5.30 -28.93 -15.33
N THR A 23 -5.16 -28.53 -16.59
CA THR A 23 -4.88 -27.15 -17.00
C THR A 23 -6.14 -26.28 -17.04
N ASP A 24 -7.34 -26.87 -16.92
CA ASP A 24 -8.61 -26.19 -17.20
C ASP A 24 -9.53 -26.00 -16.00
N GLU A 25 -9.07 -26.28 -14.79
CA GLU A 25 -9.93 -26.15 -13.60
C GLU A 25 -10.05 -24.68 -13.17
N VAL A 26 -11.12 -24.03 -13.61
CA VAL A 26 -11.54 -22.71 -13.19
C VAL A 26 -11.80 -22.73 -11.68
N ILE A 27 -10.94 -22.05 -10.91
CA ILE A 27 -11.16 -21.93 -9.46
C ILE A 27 -12.12 -20.77 -9.23
N THR A 28 -13.29 -21.08 -8.69
CA THR A 28 -14.25 -20.06 -8.24
C THR A 28 -14.25 -20.02 -6.72
N VAL A 29 -14.05 -18.84 -6.15
CA VAL A 29 -14.20 -18.60 -4.71
C VAL A 29 -15.20 -17.47 -4.48
N GLU A 30 -16.07 -17.63 -3.50
CA GLU A 30 -17.09 -16.64 -3.17
C GLU A 30 -17.09 -16.40 -1.66
N GLY A 31 -17.31 -15.15 -1.27
CA GLY A 31 -17.57 -14.83 0.12
C GLY A 31 -17.88 -13.36 0.34
N VAL A 32 -18.02 -13.00 1.62
CA VAL A 32 -18.29 -11.63 2.05
C VAL A 32 -17.02 -11.06 2.68
N LEU A 33 -16.48 -10.00 2.09
CA LEU A 33 -15.35 -9.29 2.69
C LEU A 33 -15.81 -8.59 3.97
N SER A 34 -15.08 -8.81 5.07
CA SER A 34 -15.34 -8.14 6.34
C SER A 34 -14.21 -7.16 6.71
N PRO A 35 -14.46 -6.21 7.64
CA PRO A 35 -13.40 -5.35 8.18
C PRO A 35 -12.25 -6.11 8.85
N LYS A 36 -12.48 -7.34 9.32
CA LYS A 36 -11.43 -8.21 9.89
C LYS A 36 -10.48 -8.72 8.81
N ASP A 37 -11.00 -9.01 7.62
CA ASP A 37 -10.20 -9.45 6.48
C ASP A 37 -9.37 -8.31 5.93
N LEU A 38 -9.93 -7.09 5.89
CA LEU A 38 -9.18 -5.89 5.53
C LEU A 38 -8.00 -5.65 6.49
N ALA A 39 -8.21 -5.84 7.80
CA ALA A 39 -7.12 -5.75 8.78
C ALA A 39 -6.08 -6.87 8.60
N ALA A 40 -6.49 -8.08 8.21
CA ALA A 40 -5.58 -9.18 7.91
C ALA A 40 -4.76 -8.91 6.63
N ALA A 41 -5.39 -8.37 5.59
CA ALA A 41 -4.74 -7.92 4.36
C ALA A 41 -3.74 -6.81 4.63
N TYR A 42 -4.12 -5.82 5.45
CA TYR A 42 -3.24 -4.75 5.89
C TYR A 42 -2.00 -5.28 6.60
N LYS A 43 -2.18 -6.18 7.58
CA LYS A 43 -1.07 -6.83 8.28
C LYS A 43 -0.16 -7.55 7.30
N LEU A 44 -0.71 -8.30 6.35
CA LEU A 44 0.09 -9.03 5.36
C LEU A 44 0.85 -8.08 4.42
N TYR A 45 0.24 -6.97 4.02
CA TYR A 45 0.80 -5.97 3.11
C TYR A 45 1.90 -5.12 3.77
N CYS A 46 1.64 -4.57 4.96
CA CYS A 46 2.55 -3.65 5.64
C CYS A 46 3.56 -4.37 6.56
N ILE A 47 3.14 -5.44 7.23
CA ILE A 47 3.96 -6.18 8.19
C ILE A 47 4.48 -7.45 7.49
N ASN A 48 5.27 -7.25 6.45
CA ASN A 48 5.98 -8.37 5.83
C ASN A 48 7.16 -8.81 6.71
N GLY A 49 7.60 -10.06 6.55
CA GLY A 49 8.73 -10.60 7.31
C GLY A 49 10.03 -9.81 7.14
N ARG A 50 10.17 -9.05 6.05
CA ARG A 50 11.32 -8.17 5.79
C ARG A 50 11.31 -6.94 6.68
N THR A 51 10.15 -6.31 6.91
CA THR A 51 9.99 -5.17 7.82
C THR A 51 10.25 -5.61 9.26
N ILE A 52 9.69 -6.75 9.68
CA ILE A 52 9.98 -7.35 10.99
C ILE A 52 11.48 -7.67 11.11
N GLY A 53 12.05 -8.31 10.08
CA GLY A 53 13.47 -8.65 10.05
C GLY A 53 14.38 -7.44 10.19
N TRP A 54 14.04 -6.32 9.52
CA TRP A 54 14.77 -5.06 9.68
C TRP A 54 14.65 -4.49 11.10
N MET A 55 13.46 -4.50 11.71
CA MET A 55 13.30 -4.04 13.09
C MET A 55 14.13 -4.87 14.06
N VAL A 56 14.08 -6.21 13.93
CA VAL A 56 14.87 -7.13 14.75
C VAL A 56 16.36 -6.91 14.52
N ALA A 57 16.81 -6.76 13.27
CA ALA A 57 18.21 -6.51 12.94
C ALA A 57 18.72 -5.18 13.54
N VAL A 58 17.93 -4.11 13.48
CA VAL A 58 18.28 -2.81 14.09
C VAL A 58 18.36 -2.92 15.61
N THR A 59 17.42 -3.63 16.24
CA THR A 59 17.44 -3.88 17.69
C THR A 59 18.67 -4.69 18.11
N ILE A 60 19.02 -5.75 17.36
CA ILE A 60 20.20 -6.57 17.60
C ILE A 60 21.49 -5.75 17.38
N ALA A 61 21.57 -4.99 16.29
CA ALA A 61 22.72 -4.13 16.01
C ALA A 61 22.94 -3.08 17.11
N GLY A 62 21.85 -2.46 17.60
CA GLY A 62 21.88 -1.55 18.74
C GLY A 62 22.43 -2.23 20.00
N PHE A 63 21.99 -3.46 20.27
CA PHE A 63 22.51 -4.26 21.39
C PHE A 63 24.01 -4.57 21.27
N PHE A 64 24.49 -4.95 20.08
CA PHE A 64 25.91 -5.26 19.87
C PHE A 64 26.82 -4.03 19.91
N LEU A 65 26.41 -2.91 19.29
CA LEU A 65 27.12 -1.64 19.37
C LEU A 65 27.24 -1.16 20.82
N TYR A 66 26.21 -1.41 21.63
CA TYR A 66 26.20 -1.07 23.04
C TYR A 66 27.12 -1.96 23.88
N ARG A 67 27.10 -3.28 23.67
CA ARG A 67 28.02 -4.20 24.36
C ARG A 67 29.48 -3.88 24.05
N ALA A 68 29.77 -3.45 22.82
CA ALA A 68 31.10 -2.99 22.43
C ALA A 68 31.58 -1.76 23.22
N ALA A 69 30.65 -0.94 23.74
CA ALA A 69 30.94 0.23 24.57
C ALA A 69 31.20 -0.09 26.06
N LYS A 70 31.19 -1.38 26.48
CA LYS A 70 31.51 -1.84 27.85
C LYS A 70 30.68 -1.18 28.98
N LEU A 71 29.41 -0.88 28.72
CA LEU A 71 28.53 -0.28 29.73
C LEU A 71 28.06 -1.29 30.80
N GLU A 72 27.79 -0.79 32.00
CA GLU A 72 27.32 -1.58 33.14
C GLU A 72 25.96 -2.27 32.88
N VAL A 73 25.63 -3.27 33.70
CA VAL A 73 24.39 -4.08 33.59
C VAL A 73 23.13 -3.21 33.56
N TRP A 74 23.12 -2.10 34.32
CA TRP A 74 22.01 -1.14 34.34
C TRP A 74 21.81 -0.45 33.00
N GLY A 75 22.91 -0.14 32.33
CA GLY A 75 22.90 0.41 31.00
C GLY A 75 22.30 -0.55 29.94
N MET A 76 22.59 -1.85 30.06
CA MET A 76 21.97 -2.87 29.20
C MET A 76 20.45 -2.97 29.41
N LEU A 77 19.98 -2.89 30.66
CA LEU A 77 18.55 -2.89 30.96
C LEU A 77 17.86 -1.65 30.37
N LEU A 78 18.46 -0.48 30.51
CA LEU A 78 17.92 0.78 30.00
C LEU A 78 17.83 0.78 28.47
N LEU A 79 18.83 0.23 27.78
CA LEU A 79 18.80 0.09 26.33
C LEU A 79 17.78 -0.95 25.86
N LEU A 80 17.59 -2.04 26.60
CA LEU A 80 16.57 -3.04 26.28
C LEU A 80 15.16 -2.46 26.44
N ILE A 81 14.92 -1.70 27.51
CA ILE A 81 13.67 -0.95 27.70
C ILE A 81 13.47 0.02 26.53
N LEU A 82 14.50 0.79 26.18
CA LEU A 82 14.45 1.75 25.10
C LEU A 82 14.14 1.12 23.73
N ALA A 83 14.88 0.08 23.36
CA ALA A 83 14.68 -0.63 22.10
C ALA A 83 13.28 -1.26 22.03
N SER A 84 12.78 -1.77 23.17
CA SER A 84 11.42 -2.28 23.30
C SER A 84 10.40 -1.15 23.12
N SER A 85 10.58 0.01 23.75
CA SER A 85 9.72 1.17 23.60
C SER A 85 9.68 1.69 22.16
N ILE A 86 10.83 1.77 21.48
CA ILE A 86 10.92 2.15 20.06
C ILE A 86 10.18 1.13 19.20
N THR A 87 10.38 -0.16 19.45
CA THR A 87 9.71 -1.24 18.70
C THR A 87 8.18 -1.18 18.90
N ILE A 88 7.71 -1.00 20.14
CA ILE A 88 6.29 -0.84 20.46
C ILE A 88 5.72 0.41 19.79
N PHE A 89 6.43 1.54 19.83
CA PHE A 89 6.03 2.77 19.16
C PHE A 89 5.89 2.56 17.65
N TRP A 90 6.86 1.89 17.02
CA TRP A 90 6.79 1.54 15.61
C TRP A 90 5.58 0.66 15.31
N LEU A 91 5.35 -0.38 16.11
CA LEU A 91 4.18 -1.25 15.95
C LEU A 91 2.88 -0.43 16.05
N GLY A 92 2.82 0.52 16.99
CA GLY A 92 1.72 1.46 17.16
C GLY A 92 1.52 2.38 15.95
N MET A 93 2.60 2.93 15.39
CA MET A 93 2.55 3.75 14.17
C MET A 93 2.10 2.96 12.95
N TYR A 94 2.58 1.72 12.81
CA TYR A 94 2.09 0.79 11.78
C TYR A 94 0.61 0.45 11.99
N TRP A 95 0.15 0.32 13.23
CA TRP A 95 -1.28 0.13 13.49
C TRP A 95 -2.07 1.39 13.14
N LEU A 96 -1.58 2.57 13.54
CA LEU A 96 -2.24 3.85 13.30
C LEU A 96 -2.33 4.17 11.80
N SER A 97 -1.33 3.79 10.99
CA SER A 97 -1.40 3.99 9.54
C SER A 97 -2.51 3.18 8.87
N TYR A 98 -3.03 2.11 9.47
CA TYR A 98 -4.27 1.47 9.01
C TYR A 98 -5.47 2.40 9.11
N PHE A 99 -5.54 3.23 10.16
CA PHE A 99 -6.64 4.16 10.39
C PHE A 99 -6.49 5.48 9.64
N LEU A 100 -5.25 5.92 9.43
CA LEU A 100 -4.93 7.22 8.84
C LEU A 100 -4.69 7.19 7.33
N ASN A 101 -4.32 6.03 6.77
CA ASN A 101 -4.11 5.94 5.32
C ASN A 101 -5.48 5.99 4.60
N PRO A 102 -5.67 6.93 3.65
CA PRO A 102 -6.95 7.12 2.97
C PRO A 102 -7.51 5.84 2.36
N PHE A 103 -6.66 5.03 1.72
CA PHE A 103 -7.09 3.77 1.09
C PHE A 103 -7.71 2.79 2.09
N TRP A 104 -7.01 2.53 3.20
CA TRP A 104 -7.45 1.57 4.21
C TRP A 104 -8.65 2.09 5.01
N ARG A 105 -8.67 3.40 5.29
CA ARG A 105 -9.81 4.07 5.93
C ARG A 105 -11.06 3.96 5.07
N ALA A 106 -10.96 4.27 3.77
CA ALA A 106 -12.06 4.20 2.82
C ALA A 106 -12.65 2.80 2.71
N LYS A 107 -11.79 1.81 2.45
CA LYS A 107 -12.20 0.41 2.35
C LYS A 107 -12.82 -0.08 3.65
N ARG A 108 -12.34 0.38 4.80
CA ARG A 108 -12.92 0.01 6.09
C ARG A 108 -14.32 0.60 6.27
N LEU A 109 -14.51 1.89 6.00
CA LEU A 109 -15.82 2.55 6.11
C LEU A 109 -16.82 1.89 5.16
N LEU A 110 -16.40 1.65 3.92
CA LEU A 110 -17.22 0.98 2.91
C LEU A 110 -17.68 -0.42 3.37
N LEU A 111 -16.75 -1.22 3.92
CA LEU A 111 -17.07 -2.57 4.43
C LEU A 111 -17.85 -2.55 5.76
N GLN A 112 -17.88 -1.43 6.47
CA GLN A 112 -18.69 -1.25 7.68
C GLN A 112 -20.14 -0.92 7.34
N GLU A 113 -20.36 -0.14 6.27
CA GLU A 113 -21.69 0.26 5.81
C GLU A 113 -22.39 -0.86 5.03
N VAL A 114 -21.68 -1.50 4.09
CA VAL A 114 -22.25 -2.53 3.21
C VAL A 114 -21.28 -3.70 3.09
N PRO A 115 -21.64 -4.89 3.61
CA PRO A 115 -20.85 -6.10 3.39
C PRO A 115 -20.75 -6.37 1.88
N GLN A 116 -19.53 -6.39 1.35
CA GLN A 116 -19.32 -6.64 -0.07
C GLN A 116 -19.24 -8.16 -0.32
N ARG A 117 -20.26 -8.69 -1.00
CA ARG A 117 -20.15 -10.00 -1.64
C ARG A 117 -19.17 -9.87 -2.81
N SER A 118 -18.20 -10.76 -2.83
CA SER A 118 -17.20 -10.86 -3.87
C SER A 118 -17.09 -12.31 -4.33
N GLN A 119 -17.22 -12.51 -5.62
CA GLN A 119 -16.92 -13.75 -6.31
C GLN A 119 -15.66 -13.52 -7.13
N ILE A 120 -14.71 -14.44 -7.04
CA ILE A 120 -13.43 -14.36 -7.71
C ILE A 120 -13.25 -15.64 -8.49
N VAL A 121 -13.13 -15.50 -9.81
CA VAL A 121 -12.98 -16.61 -10.74
C VAL A 121 -11.58 -16.53 -11.34
N PHE A 122 -10.77 -17.55 -11.07
CA PHE A 122 -9.43 -17.69 -11.65
C PHE A 122 -9.53 -18.56 -12.90
N SER A 123 -9.22 -17.97 -14.04
CA SER A 123 -9.19 -18.62 -15.34
C SER A 123 -7.79 -18.53 -15.97
N GLU A 124 -7.62 -19.14 -17.14
CA GLU A 124 -6.38 -18.99 -17.92
C GLU A 124 -6.16 -17.56 -18.40
N SER A 125 -7.23 -16.84 -18.76
CA SER A 125 -7.15 -15.47 -19.29
C SER A 125 -6.87 -14.44 -18.20
N GLY A 126 -7.20 -14.74 -16.94
CA GLY A 126 -6.97 -13.81 -15.85
C GLY A 126 -7.73 -14.14 -14.58
N VAL A 127 -7.96 -13.11 -13.79
CA VAL A 127 -8.77 -13.15 -12.57
C VAL A 127 -9.98 -12.26 -12.78
N GLN A 128 -11.15 -12.87 -12.87
CA GLN A 128 -12.41 -12.14 -12.88
C GLN A 128 -12.84 -11.88 -11.44
N PHE A 129 -13.07 -10.61 -11.13
CA PHE A 129 -13.56 -10.14 -9.85
C PHE A 129 -14.96 -9.58 -10.03
N ASP A 130 -15.92 -10.28 -9.47
CA ASP A 130 -17.33 -9.89 -9.43
C ASP A 130 -17.67 -9.41 -8.03
N SER A 131 -17.96 -8.11 -7.91
CA SER A 131 -18.48 -7.51 -6.68
C SER A 131 -19.86 -6.94 -6.95
N SER A 132 -20.63 -6.72 -5.88
CA SER A 132 -21.97 -6.11 -5.96
C SER A 132 -22.04 -4.79 -6.75
N ALA A 133 -20.89 -4.10 -6.92
CA ALA A 133 -20.80 -2.84 -7.64
C ALA A 133 -20.04 -2.93 -8.98
N LYS A 134 -19.25 -3.98 -9.23
CA LYS A 134 -18.31 -4.01 -10.35
C LYS A 134 -17.89 -5.42 -10.72
N THR A 135 -17.98 -5.75 -12.00
CA THR A 135 -17.37 -6.93 -12.65
C THR A 135 -16.13 -6.47 -13.40
N VAL A 136 -14.97 -7.05 -13.11
CA VAL A 136 -13.70 -6.72 -13.78
C VAL A 136 -12.90 -7.97 -14.06
N LEU A 137 -12.42 -8.12 -15.29
CA LEU A 137 -11.44 -9.13 -15.65
C LEU A 137 -10.03 -8.50 -15.62
N TYR A 138 -9.18 -9.00 -14.73
CA TYR A 138 -7.77 -8.61 -14.64
C TYR A 138 -6.91 -9.66 -15.34
N VAL A 139 -6.21 -9.27 -16.40
CA VAL A 139 -5.29 -10.17 -17.11
C VAL A 139 -4.07 -10.46 -16.23
N TRP A 140 -3.50 -11.67 -16.33
CA TRP A 140 -2.36 -12.10 -15.49
C TRP A 140 -1.16 -11.14 -15.53
N SER A 141 -0.86 -10.53 -16.69
CA SER A 141 0.20 -9.53 -16.85
C SER A 141 -0.02 -8.22 -16.08
N GLN A 142 -1.23 -7.98 -15.58
CA GLN A 142 -1.54 -6.81 -14.76
C GLN A 142 -1.11 -6.99 -13.31
N PHE A 143 -0.77 -8.21 -12.88
CA PHE A 143 -0.32 -8.46 -11.52
C PHE A 143 1.18 -8.27 -11.39
N SER A 144 1.60 -7.66 -10.30
CA SER A 144 3.01 -7.38 -9.99
C SER A 144 3.60 -8.37 -8.98
N GLN A 145 2.79 -8.82 -8.02
CA GLN A 145 3.24 -9.71 -6.95
C GLN A 145 2.06 -10.35 -6.23
N LEU A 146 2.31 -11.51 -5.64
CA LEU A 146 1.43 -12.18 -4.69
C LEU A 146 2.03 -12.11 -3.28
N LEU A 147 1.28 -11.55 -2.34
CA LEU A 147 1.56 -11.72 -0.91
C LEU A 147 0.67 -12.83 -0.36
N ALA A 148 1.29 -13.85 0.23
CA ALA A 148 0.56 -15.01 0.73
C ALA A 148 0.79 -15.21 2.24
N GLY A 149 -0.30 -15.11 3.00
CA GLY A 149 -0.38 -15.46 4.41
C GLY A 149 -1.13 -16.76 4.65
N ARG A 150 -1.25 -17.17 5.92
CA ARG A 150 -1.99 -18.40 6.29
C ARG A 150 -3.49 -18.29 6.05
N LYS A 151 -4.05 -17.08 6.19
CA LYS A 151 -5.51 -16.83 6.12
C LYS A 151 -5.91 -15.85 5.03
N MET A 152 -4.95 -15.37 4.24
CA MET A 152 -5.16 -14.25 3.32
C MET A 152 -4.17 -14.34 2.16
N LEU A 153 -4.65 -14.18 0.93
CA LEU A 153 -3.82 -13.85 -0.22
C LEU A 153 -4.14 -12.40 -0.63
N VAL A 154 -3.10 -11.65 -0.97
CA VAL A 154 -3.23 -10.31 -1.54
C VAL A 154 -2.49 -10.30 -2.86
N LEU A 155 -3.25 -10.17 -3.96
CA LEU A 155 -2.69 -9.94 -5.28
C LEU A 155 -2.56 -8.43 -5.49
N ILE A 156 -1.37 -8.00 -5.87
CA ILE A 156 -1.06 -6.59 -6.06
C ILE A 156 -0.98 -6.35 -7.56
N LEU A 157 -1.87 -5.52 -8.07
CA LEU A 157 -1.84 -5.11 -9.47
C LEU A 157 -0.71 -4.10 -9.67
N LYS A 158 -0.18 -4.03 -10.91
CA LYS A 158 0.77 -3.00 -11.35
C LYS A 158 0.17 -1.59 -11.26
N THR A 159 -1.15 -1.47 -11.16
CA THR A 159 -1.87 -0.22 -10.89
C THR A 159 -1.94 0.10 -9.39
N GLY A 160 -1.27 -0.65 -8.50
CA GLY A 160 -1.35 -0.44 -7.06
C GLY A 160 -2.63 -0.97 -6.39
N GLU A 161 -3.63 -1.38 -7.17
CA GLU A 161 -4.86 -2.00 -6.64
C GLU A 161 -4.56 -3.34 -5.95
N LEU A 162 -5.33 -3.63 -4.90
CA LEU A 162 -5.15 -4.82 -4.08
C LEU A 162 -6.38 -5.72 -4.19
N LEU A 163 -6.21 -6.90 -4.76
CA LEU A 163 -7.22 -7.96 -4.71
C LEU A 163 -7.01 -8.78 -3.44
N MET A 164 -8.05 -8.86 -2.62
CA MET A 164 -8.02 -9.48 -1.31
C MET A 164 -8.80 -10.80 -1.35
N ILE A 165 -8.12 -11.93 -1.10
CA ILE A 165 -8.71 -13.27 -1.11
C ILE A 165 -8.54 -13.92 0.27
N PRO A 166 -9.54 -13.84 1.15
CA PRO A 166 -9.52 -14.52 2.43
C PRO A 166 -9.60 -16.04 2.29
N SER A 167 -9.02 -16.77 3.25
CA SER A 167 -9.04 -18.24 3.22
C SER A 167 -10.43 -18.85 3.41
N HIS A 168 -11.34 -18.11 4.05
CA HIS A 168 -12.71 -18.58 4.29
C HIS A 168 -13.61 -18.44 3.06
N PHE A 169 -13.10 -17.92 1.93
CA PHE A 169 -13.78 -17.97 0.63
C PHE A 169 -13.58 -19.32 -0.07
N SER A 170 -12.58 -20.10 0.38
CA SER A 170 -12.33 -21.45 -0.10
C SER A 170 -13.09 -22.46 0.77
N THR A 171 -13.54 -23.55 0.15
CA THR A 171 -14.28 -24.63 0.83
C THR A 171 -13.45 -25.31 1.91
N SER A 172 -12.13 -25.41 1.72
CA SER A 172 -11.19 -25.98 2.69
C SER A 172 -9.83 -25.28 2.73
N GLU A 173 -9.05 -25.53 3.80
CA GLU A 173 -7.66 -25.05 3.90
C GLU A 173 -6.76 -25.68 2.82
N ALA A 174 -7.05 -26.91 2.40
CA ALA A 174 -6.33 -27.58 1.31
C ALA A 174 -6.55 -26.85 -0.02
N ASP A 175 -7.81 -26.48 -0.33
CA ASP A 175 -8.16 -25.73 -1.54
C ASP A 175 -7.49 -24.36 -1.55
N PHE A 176 -7.48 -23.68 -0.40
CA PHE A 176 -6.80 -22.41 -0.25
C PHE A 176 -5.29 -22.51 -0.52
N ARG A 177 -4.64 -23.57 -0.01
CA ARG A 177 -3.21 -23.82 -0.27
C ARG A 177 -2.95 -24.20 -1.73
N GLN A 178 -3.84 -24.94 -2.36
CA GLN A 178 -3.73 -25.31 -3.77
C GLN A 178 -3.91 -24.08 -4.67
N MET A 179 -4.92 -23.24 -4.39
CA MET A 179 -5.14 -21.96 -5.04
C MET A 179 -3.89 -21.07 -4.94
N ARG A 180 -3.30 -20.94 -3.74
CA ARG A 180 -2.03 -20.22 -3.55
C ARG A 180 -0.93 -20.72 -4.49
N LYS A 181 -0.75 -22.04 -4.61
CA LYS A 181 0.27 -22.64 -5.50
C LYS A 181 -0.01 -22.36 -6.97
N LYS A 182 -1.26 -22.55 -7.42
CA LYS A 182 -1.65 -22.32 -8.82
C LYS A 182 -1.46 -20.84 -9.21
N ILE A 183 -1.88 -19.90 -8.36
CA ILE A 183 -1.70 -18.46 -8.58
C ILE A 183 -0.21 -18.10 -8.64
N ALA A 184 0.60 -18.61 -7.70
CA ALA A 184 2.04 -18.33 -7.69
C ALA A 184 2.73 -18.82 -8.98
N ALA A 185 2.38 -20.03 -9.45
CA ALA A 185 2.92 -20.58 -10.69
C ALA A 185 2.52 -19.76 -11.93
N ARG A 186 1.26 -19.28 -12.00
CA ARG A 186 0.80 -18.44 -13.11
C ARG A 186 1.50 -17.07 -13.13
N LEU A 187 1.73 -16.47 -11.97
CA LEU A 187 2.45 -15.19 -11.88
C LEU A 187 3.90 -15.30 -12.33
N SER A 188 4.62 -16.36 -11.94
CA SER A 188 5.99 -16.59 -12.42
C SER A 188 6.05 -16.78 -13.94
N LEU A 189 5.04 -17.41 -14.54
CA LEU A 189 4.97 -17.58 -15.99
C LEU A 189 4.62 -16.27 -16.73
N SER A 190 3.87 -15.36 -16.10
CA SER A 190 3.52 -14.06 -16.69
C SER A 190 4.67 -13.06 -16.68
N GLU A 191 5.57 -13.11 -15.68
CA GLU A 191 6.78 -12.28 -15.66
C GLU A 191 7.68 -12.56 -16.88
N ASP A 192 7.73 -13.81 -17.34
CA ASP A 192 8.45 -14.22 -18.55
C ASP A 192 7.76 -13.77 -19.86
N PHE A 193 6.45 -13.51 -19.81
CA PHE A 193 5.66 -13.11 -20.98
C PHE A 193 5.75 -11.60 -21.26
N ASP A 194 5.76 -10.77 -20.21
CA ASP A 194 5.92 -9.32 -20.33
C ASP A 194 7.29 -8.90 -20.88
N ALA A 195 8.32 -9.76 -20.76
CA ALA A 195 9.61 -9.54 -21.40
C ALA A 195 9.57 -9.65 -22.94
N LYS A 196 8.47 -10.12 -23.53
CA LYS A 196 8.34 -10.40 -24.97
C LYS A 196 7.25 -9.58 -25.69
N ILE A 197 6.47 -8.75 -24.99
CA ILE A 197 5.41 -7.95 -25.63
C ILE A 197 6.03 -6.65 -26.18
N SER A 198 6.00 -6.50 -27.50
CA SER A 198 6.47 -5.32 -28.22
C SER A 198 5.57 -4.11 -27.92
N PRO A 199 6.13 -2.88 -27.76
CA PRO A 199 5.36 -1.67 -27.46
C PRO A 199 4.27 -1.29 -28.50
N ASP A 200 4.29 -1.91 -29.68
CA ASP A 200 3.43 -1.57 -30.82
C ASP A 200 2.01 -2.19 -30.76
N ASP A 201 1.77 -3.20 -29.89
CA ASP A 201 0.47 -3.90 -29.83
C ASP A 201 -0.60 -3.16 -29.00
N GLN A 202 -0.33 -1.94 -28.51
CA GLN A 202 -1.31 -1.10 -27.80
C GLN A 202 -2.03 -0.10 -28.73
N LYS A 203 -2.30 -0.47 -29.98
CA LYS A 203 -2.97 0.42 -30.94
C LYS A 203 -4.49 0.52 -30.74
N GLU A 204 -4.90 1.78 -30.60
CA GLU A 204 -6.14 2.39 -31.07
C GLU A 204 -7.47 1.80 -30.58
N ILE A 205 -7.92 2.29 -29.43
CA ILE A 205 -9.36 2.55 -29.23
C ILE A 205 -9.60 3.98 -29.71
N SER A 206 -10.21 4.13 -30.89
CA SER A 206 -10.71 5.40 -31.41
C SER A 206 -11.80 5.96 -30.50
N PHE A 207 -11.67 7.21 -30.07
CA PHE A 207 -12.64 7.89 -29.21
C PHE A 207 -13.60 8.70 -30.07
N ALA A 208 -14.88 8.32 -30.02
CA ALA A 208 -15.97 9.17 -30.48
C ALA A 208 -16.12 10.36 -29.52
N THR A 209 -16.18 11.56 -30.09
CA THR A 209 -16.58 12.81 -29.43
C THR A 209 -17.95 12.64 -28.77
N SER A 210 -18.02 12.90 -27.46
CA SER A 210 -19.26 12.87 -26.67
C SER A 210 -20.06 14.15 -26.92
N ASP A 211 -21.29 14.01 -27.40
CA ASP A 211 -22.22 15.07 -27.84
C ASP A 211 -23.08 15.65 -26.69
N SER A 212 -22.61 15.63 -25.44
CA SER A 212 -23.50 15.91 -24.29
C SER A 212 -22.85 16.70 -23.15
N GLY A 213 -22.62 18.02 -23.29
CA GLY A 213 -22.35 18.93 -22.16
C GLY A 213 -21.21 18.54 -21.20
N GLU A 214 -20.36 17.59 -21.60
CA GLU A 214 -19.28 17.01 -20.82
C GLU A 214 -17.99 17.75 -21.18
N ILE A 215 -17.27 18.21 -20.16
CA ILE A 215 -15.94 18.80 -20.36
C ILE A 215 -14.94 17.66 -20.37
N ALA A 216 -14.12 17.59 -21.43
CA ALA A 216 -13.02 16.66 -21.52
C ALA A 216 -11.70 17.37 -21.19
N GLY A 217 -10.84 16.70 -20.42
CA GLY A 217 -9.46 17.13 -20.23
C GLY A 217 -8.51 15.97 -20.39
N GLU A 218 -7.36 16.17 -21.03
CA GLU A 218 -6.36 15.11 -21.17
C GLU A 218 -4.93 15.61 -21.05
N GLY A 219 -4.05 14.74 -20.55
CA GLY A 219 -2.63 15.01 -20.54
C GLY A 219 -1.82 14.06 -19.67
N TYR A 220 -0.52 14.30 -19.68
CA TYR A 220 0.45 13.58 -18.85
C TYR A 220 0.67 14.34 -17.55
N LEU A 221 0.48 13.65 -16.42
CA LEU A 221 0.72 14.23 -15.11
C LEU A 221 2.23 14.27 -14.84
N GLN A 222 2.76 15.46 -14.59
CA GLN A 222 4.18 15.61 -14.29
C GLN A 222 4.46 15.21 -12.82
N PRO A 223 5.71 14.78 -12.51
CA PRO A 223 6.03 14.33 -11.15
C PRO A 223 5.82 15.44 -10.11
N ASN A 224 6.19 16.67 -10.43
CA ASN A 224 6.02 17.84 -9.57
C ASN A 224 4.55 18.08 -9.20
N GLU A 225 3.62 17.99 -10.15
CA GLU A 225 2.18 18.19 -9.93
C GLU A 225 1.61 17.13 -8.99
N TYR A 226 1.95 15.86 -9.24
CA TYR A 226 1.58 14.75 -8.37
C TYR A 226 2.12 14.96 -6.94
N PHE A 227 3.41 15.27 -6.79
CA PHE A 227 3.99 15.45 -5.46
C PHE A 227 3.50 16.70 -4.74
N ILE A 228 3.10 17.77 -5.45
CA ILE A 228 2.48 18.94 -4.83
C ILE A 228 1.09 18.59 -4.27
N ALA A 229 0.27 17.86 -5.03
CA ALA A 229 -1.04 17.38 -4.58
C ALA A 229 -0.92 16.46 -3.36
N GLN A 230 -0.01 15.48 -3.42
CA GLN A 230 0.30 14.61 -2.30
C GLN A 230 0.78 15.40 -1.09
N ARG A 231 1.68 16.38 -1.27
CA ARG A 231 2.22 17.20 -0.17
C ARG A 231 1.13 17.95 0.59
N GLN A 232 0.06 18.40 -0.06
CA GLN A 232 -1.04 19.09 0.63
C GLN A 232 -1.79 18.17 1.60
N VAL A 233 -2.12 16.95 1.17
CA VAL A 233 -2.75 15.95 2.06
C VAL A 233 -1.76 15.49 3.13
N PHE A 234 -0.50 15.33 2.75
CA PHE A 234 0.55 14.96 3.69
C PHE A 234 0.90 16.08 4.65
N GLN A 235 0.70 17.37 4.36
CA GLN A 235 1.15 18.45 5.24
C GLN A 235 0.59 18.33 6.65
N ASN A 236 -0.69 17.99 6.80
CA ASN A 236 -1.29 17.79 8.12
C ASN A 236 -0.76 16.53 8.82
N GLN A 237 -0.58 15.43 8.10
CA GLN A 237 -0.01 14.19 8.67
C GLN A 237 1.50 14.30 8.96
N PHE A 238 2.21 15.04 8.11
CA PHE A 238 3.64 15.34 8.19
C PHE A 238 3.89 16.28 9.35
N LEU A 239 3.11 17.35 9.50
CA LEU A 239 3.17 18.23 10.67
C LEU A 239 2.89 17.43 11.94
N LEU A 240 1.89 16.54 11.96
CA LEU A 240 1.68 15.66 13.12
C LEU A 240 2.88 14.76 13.41
N THR A 241 3.43 14.09 12.39
CA THR A 241 4.55 13.15 12.56
C THR A 241 5.84 13.87 12.96
N VAL A 242 6.12 15.03 12.36
CA VAL A 242 7.27 15.87 12.66
C VAL A 242 7.11 16.53 14.01
N SER A 243 5.95 17.12 14.33
CA SER A 243 5.69 17.72 15.64
C SER A 243 5.77 16.68 16.76
N PHE A 244 5.31 15.44 16.53
CA PHE A 244 5.47 14.37 17.51
C PHE A 244 6.92 13.91 17.64
N GLY A 245 7.65 13.82 16.53
CA GLY A 245 9.09 13.53 16.53
C GLY A 245 9.91 14.61 17.23
N VAL A 246 9.60 15.89 16.97
CA VAL A 246 10.21 17.07 17.61
C VAL A 246 9.82 17.16 19.07
N ALA A 247 8.56 16.89 19.44
CA ALA A 247 8.13 16.84 20.83
C ALA A 247 8.80 15.71 21.59
N ALA A 248 8.97 14.53 20.98
CA ALA A 248 9.69 13.42 21.59
C ALA A 248 11.20 13.71 21.72
N CYS A 249 11.80 14.34 20.71
CA CYS A 249 13.19 14.81 20.79
C CYS A 249 13.36 15.93 21.82
N GLY A 250 12.41 16.86 21.90
CA GLY A 250 12.37 17.97 22.84
C GLY A 250 12.13 17.51 24.28
N ALA A 251 11.26 16.53 24.49
CA ALA A 251 11.09 15.86 25.78
C ALA A 251 12.36 15.11 26.19
N GLY A 252 13.03 14.43 25.25
CA GLY A 252 14.35 13.83 25.49
C GLY A 252 15.42 14.85 25.85
N ALA A 253 15.51 15.96 25.11
CA ALA A 253 16.43 17.06 25.39
C ALA A 253 16.12 17.79 26.71
N TYR A 254 14.84 17.95 27.06
CA TYR A 254 14.42 18.50 28.34
C TYR A 254 14.76 17.54 29.50
N PHE A 255 14.56 16.23 29.31
CA PHE A 255 14.95 15.23 30.29
C PHE A 255 16.47 15.22 30.51
N LEU A 256 17.26 15.37 29.43
CA LEU A 256 18.70 15.58 29.50
C LEU A 256 19.04 16.87 30.24
N TRP A 257 18.37 17.98 29.95
CA TRP A 257 18.60 19.26 30.61
C TRP A 257 18.29 19.20 32.12
N VAL A 258 17.17 18.58 32.52
CA VAL A 258 16.81 18.36 33.93
C VAL A 258 17.86 17.48 34.63
N ALA A 259 18.32 16.41 33.97
CA ALA A 259 19.36 15.52 34.49
C ALA A 259 20.71 16.21 34.69
N PHE A 260 21.10 17.11 33.77
CA PHE A 260 22.41 17.77 33.81
C PHE A 260 22.45 19.07 34.61
N PHE A 261 21.36 19.84 34.63
CA PHE A 261 21.38 21.21 35.15
C PHE A 261 20.50 21.41 36.39
N VAL A 262 19.39 20.66 36.52
CA VAL A 262 18.45 20.87 37.62
C VAL A 262 18.76 19.96 38.81
N LEU A 263 18.96 18.66 38.57
CA LEU A 263 19.25 17.67 39.61
C LEU A 263 20.56 17.90 40.40
N PRO A 264 21.69 18.32 39.79
CA PRO A 264 22.92 18.57 40.56
C PRO A 264 22.90 19.86 41.39
N TYR A 265 22.01 20.81 41.09
CA TYR A 265 21.93 22.07 41.85
C TYR A 265 21.02 21.99 43.09
N GLN A 266 20.19 20.94 43.22
CA GLN A 266 19.38 20.71 44.42
C GLN A 266 20.14 19.95 45.51
N GLY A 267 21.31 20.46 45.93
CA GLY A 267 21.86 20.39 47.30
C GLY A 267 21.90 19.08 48.12
N VAL A 268 21.54 17.92 47.58
CA VAL A 268 21.52 16.64 48.29
C VAL A 268 22.39 15.67 47.51
N GLY A 269 23.63 15.50 47.98
CA GLY A 269 24.69 14.72 47.34
C GLY A 269 24.47 13.22 47.27
N ILE A 270 23.34 12.77 46.72
CA ILE A 270 22.99 11.34 46.59
C ILE A 270 22.82 10.92 45.12
N PHE A 271 22.57 11.85 44.20
CA PHE A 271 22.56 11.53 42.76
C PHE A 271 23.73 12.22 42.07
N ASN A 272 24.88 11.52 42.03
CA ASN A 272 25.88 11.78 41.02
C ASN A 272 25.26 11.34 39.68
N PRO A 273 24.85 12.26 38.77
CA PRO A 273 24.27 11.84 37.51
C PRO A 273 25.37 11.14 36.73
N GLN A 274 25.38 9.82 36.79
CA GLN A 274 26.36 9.05 36.05
C GLN A 274 26.24 9.43 34.57
N PRO A 275 27.36 9.70 33.88
CA PRO A 275 27.38 10.10 32.48
C PRO A 275 26.61 9.14 31.57
N GLU A 276 26.42 7.90 32.01
CA GLU A 276 25.65 6.87 31.32
C GLU A 276 24.19 7.23 31.04
N THR A 277 23.49 7.91 31.97
CA THR A 277 22.08 8.30 31.77
C THR A 277 21.90 9.33 30.64
N SER A 278 22.91 10.19 30.44
CA SER A 278 22.92 11.17 29.37
C SER A 278 23.14 10.58 27.99
N VAL A 279 24.00 9.56 27.92
CA VAL A 279 24.27 8.82 26.68
C VAL A 279 23.02 8.09 26.23
N VAL A 280 22.24 7.52 27.17
CA VAL A 280 21.00 6.83 26.80
C VAL A 280 19.93 7.80 26.30
N GLY A 281 19.75 8.95 26.95
CA GLY A 281 18.83 10.00 26.48
C GLY A 281 19.15 10.49 25.06
N ALA A 282 20.43 10.76 24.79
CA ALA A 282 20.90 11.13 23.46
C ALA A 282 20.68 10.00 22.43
N GLY A 283 20.91 8.75 22.83
CA GLY A 283 20.63 7.56 22.02
C GLY A 283 19.15 7.43 21.65
N VAL A 284 18.22 7.69 22.58
CA VAL A 284 16.77 7.69 22.34
C VAL A 284 16.41 8.70 21.25
N SER A 285 16.83 9.95 21.43
CA SER A 285 16.49 11.04 20.51
C SER A 285 17.09 10.78 19.13
N PHE A 286 18.30 10.23 19.06
CA PHE A 286 18.93 9.86 17.80
C PHE A 286 18.18 8.73 17.08
N LEU A 287 17.76 7.68 17.81
CA LEU A 287 16.98 6.58 17.23
C LEU A 287 15.59 7.03 16.77
N LEU A 288 14.93 7.92 17.51
CA LEU A 288 13.65 8.51 17.11
C LEU A 288 13.81 9.40 15.87
N ALA A 289 14.87 10.20 15.78
CA ALA A 289 15.16 11.02 14.60
C ALA A 289 15.42 10.15 13.36
N ILE A 290 16.23 9.09 13.51
CA ILE A 290 16.45 8.08 12.46
C ILE A 290 15.12 7.43 12.06
N ALA A 291 14.28 7.08 13.04
CA ALA A 291 13.00 6.46 12.78
C ALA A 291 12.06 7.36 11.98
N SER A 292 11.94 8.64 12.37
CA SER A 292 11.18 9.65 11.63
C SER A 292 11.71 9.83 10.20
N PHE A 293 13.03 9.81 10.01
CA PHE A 293 13.65 9.85 8.68
C PHE A 293 13.27 8.64 7.82
N PHE A 294 13.30 7.42 8.38
CA PHE A 294 12.91 6.22 7.66
C PHE A 294 11.41 6.19 7.31
N LEU A 295 10.53 6.66 8.21
CA LEU A 295 9.11 6.83 7.92
C LEU A 295 8.90 7.77 6.74
N LEU A 296 9.59 8.92 6.76
CA LEU A 296 9.50 9.90 5.69
C LEU A 296 10.00 9.32 4.37
N ARG A 297 11.17 8.65 4.38
CA ARG A 297 11.73 8.00 3.21
C ARG A 297 10.80 6.91 2.65
N HIS A 298 10.20 6.10 3.52
CA HIS A 298 9.26 5.05 3.12
C HIS A 298 8.02 5.64 2.45
N ARG A 299 7.44 6.70 3.04
CA ARG A 299 6.28 7.40 2.48
C ARG A 299 6.58 8.05 1.13
N ILE A 300 7.70 8.78 1.02
CA ILE A 300 8.15 9.36 -0.26
C ILE A 300 8.39 8.25 -1.29
N GLY A 301 8.98 7.13 -0.87
CA GLY A 301 9.19 5.95 -1.71
C GLY A 301 7.89 5.34 -2.21
N GLN A 302 6.86 5.21 -1.36
CA GLN A 302 5.54 4.74 -1.76
C GLN A 302 4.88 5.69 -2.76
N SER A 303 4.87 7.00 -2.50
CA SER A 303 4.32 7.98 -3.44
C SER A 303 5.06 7.98 -4.77
N ARG A 304 6.39 7.78 -4.77
CA ARG A 304 7.18 7.63 -6.00
C ARG A 304 6.78 6.38 -6.78
N ARG A 305 6.59 5.25 -6.10
CA ARG A 305 6.15 4.00 -6.74
C ARG A 305 4.76 4.18 -7.35
N VAL A 306 3.79 4.69 -6.59
CA VAL A 306 2.45 4.98 -7.12
C VAL A 306 2.51 5.89 -8.34
N TYR A 307 3.33 6.95 -8.32
CA TYR A 307 3.53 7.79 -9.49
C TYR A 307 4.08 7.01 -10.69
N GLN A 308 5.15 6.23 -10.49
CA GLN A 308 5.77 5.41 -11.54
C GLN A 308 4.80 4.37 -12.11
N ASP A 309 4.02 3.76 -11.22
CA ASP A 309 3.17 2.61 -11.50
C ASP A 309 1.80 3.00 -12.07
N GLU A 310 1.27 4.18 -11.76
CA GLU A 310 -0.07 4.62 -12.18
C GLU A 310 -0.06 5.78 -13.19
N PHE A 311 0.90 6.71 -13.10
CA PHE A 311 0.82 8.01 -13.79
C PHE A 311 1.98 8.29 -14.75
N CYS A 312 3.17 7.77 -14.48
CA CYS A 312 4.39 8.09 -15.24
C CYS A 312 4.29 7.61 -16.69
N GLY A 313 4.41 8.55 -17.64
CA GLY A 313 4.37 8.27 -19.08
C GLY A 313 2.99 7.82 -19.59
N ARG A 314 1.93 7.93 -18.78
CA ARG A 314 0.58 7.51 -19.15
C ARG A 314 -0.31 8.71 -19.42
N LEU A 315 -1.06 8.64 -20.52
CA LEU A 315 -2.06 9.63 -20.83
C LEU A 315 -3.26 9.42 -19.91
N ILE A 316 -3.62 10.47 -19.17
CA ILE A 316 -4.78 10.47 -18.30
C ILE A 316 -5.85 11.29 -19.00
N ARG A 317 -7.04 10.72 -19.11
CA ARG A 317 -8.22 11.39 -19.65
C ARG A 317 -9.24 11.59 -18.55
N TRP A 318 -9.78 12.79 -18.49
CA TRP A 318 -10.80 13.19 -17.56
C TRP A 318 -12.05 13.58 -18.33
N LEU A 319 -13.19 13.12 -17.83
CA LEU A 319 -14.50 13.54 -18.30
C LEU A 319 -15.22 14.13 -17.09
N PHE A 320 -15.67 15.37 -17.21
CA PHE A 320 -16.33 16.11 -16.15
C PHE A 320 -17.77 16.40 -16.56
N ASN A 321 -18.69 16.14 -15.65
CA ASN A 321 -20.06 16.62 -15.73
C ASN A 321 -20.45 17.22 -14.37
N GLU A 322 -21.67 17.77 -14.28
CA GLU A 322 -22.15 18.42 -13.06
C GLU A 322 -22.25 17.48 -11.84
N GLN A 323 -22.32 16.16 -12.05
CA GLN A 323 -22.55 15.17 -11.00
C GLN A 323 -21.29 14.39 -10.59
N SER A 324 -20.33 14.25 -11.51
CA SER A 324 -19.19 13.38 -11.35
C SER A 324 -18.02 13.79 -12.22
N LEU A 325 -16.85 13.28 -11.86
CA LEU A 325 -15.66 13.32 -12.68
C LEU A 325 -15.13 11.89 -12.89
N THR A 326 -14.83 11.55 -14.12
CA THR A 326 -14.35 10.22 -14.51
C THR A 326 -12.92 10.32 -14.99
N CYS A 327 -12.01 9.67 -14.27
CA CYS A 327 -10.63 9.45 -14.70
C CYS A 327 -10.55 8.15 -15.51
N ARG A 328 -9.92 8.22 -16.68
CA ARG A 328 -9.65 7.09 -17.54
C ARG A 328 -8.18 7.07 -17.92
N THR A 329 -7.54 5.94 -17.64
CA THR A 329 -6.20 5.61 -18.15
C THR A 329 -6.33 4.46 -19.16
N ASN A 330 -5.22 4.04 -19.77
CA ASN A 330 -5.20 2.87 -20.66
C ASN A 330 -5.67 1.56 -19.98
N HIS A 331 -5.64 1.50 -18.64
CA HIS A 331 -5.90 0.27 -17.90
C HIS A 331 -7.02 0.39 -16.86
N SER A 332 -7.48 1.60 -16.54
CA SER A 332 -8.48 1.82 -15.50
C SER A 332 -9.46 2.91 -15.88
N ARG A 333 -10.71 2.73 -15.43
CA ARG A 333 -11.75 3.76 -15.41
C ARG A 333 -12.22 3.89 -13.97
N GLN A 334 -12.12 5.08 -13.41
CA GLN A 334 -12.56 5.43 -12.07
C GLN A 334 -13.46 6.66 -12.15
N THR A 335 -14.65 6.57 -11.55
CA THR A 335 -15.61 7.67 -11.49
C THR A 335 -15.73 8.12 -10.04
N TYR A 336 -15.61 9.43 -9.82
CA TYR A 336 -15.72 10.06 -8.52
C TYR A 336 -16.93 10.99 -8.54
N ASP A 337 -17.81 10.85 -7.57
CA ASP A 337 -18.94 11.76 -7.35
C ASP A 337 -18.40 13.03 -6.66
N TRP A 338 -18.83 14.21 -7.13
CA TRP A 338 -18.44 15.49 -6.52
C TRP A 338 -18.77 15.54 -5.03
N LYS A 339 -19.85 14.88 -4.58
CA LYS A 339 -20.25 14.81 -3.17
C LYS A 339 -19.23 14.15 -2.24
N ASN A 340 -18.30 13.35 -2.79
CA ASN A 340 -17.27 12.66 -2.02
C ASN A 340 -15.94 13.44 -1.96
N ILE A 341 -15.88 14.60 -2.61
CA ILE A 341 -14.76 15.53 -2.55
C ILE A 341 -14.93 16.37 -1.30
N THR A 342 -13.97 16.30 -0.38
CA THR A 342 -14.02 16.98 0.91
C THR A 342 -13.25 18.30 0.90
N GLY A 343 -12.65 18.67 -0.22
CA GLY A 343 -12.00 19.96 -0.37
C GLY A 343 -11.39 20.14 -1.76
N ALA A 344 -11.40 21.38 -2.24
CA ALA A 344 -10.87 21.78 -3.53
C ALA A 344 -9.86 22.93 -3.34
N ILE A 345 -8.58 22.67 -3.62
CA ILE A 345 -7.51 23.65 -3.43
C ILE A 345 -6.97 24.05 -4.80
N GLU A 346 -7.22 25.29 -5.20
CA GLU A 346 -6.55 25.89 -6.35
C GLU A 346 -5.15 26.39 -5.94
N LYS A 347 -4.10 25.94 -6.64
CA LYS A 347 -2.72 26.31 -6.32
C LYS A 347 -1.89 26.52 -7.58
N GLY A 348 -1.76 27.76 -8.00
CA GLY A 348 -1.14 28.10 -9.29
C GLY A 348 -2.04 27.62 -10.42
N ASN A 349 -1.47 26.93 -11.41
CA ASN A 349 -2.21 26.42 -12.58
C ASN A 349 -2.71 24.98 -12.39
N GLN A 350 -3.11 24.61 -11.18
CA GLN A 350 -3.65 23.28 -10.89
C GLN A 350 -4.70 23.34 -9.79
N LEU A 351 -5.65 22.41 -9.88
CA LEU A 351 -6.73 22.19 -8.94
C LEU A 351 -6.45 20.85 -8.27
N ILE A 352 -6.38 20.88 -6.95
CA ILE A 352 -6.12 19.70 -6.13
C ILE A 352 -7.43 19.32 -5.46
N LEU A 353 -8.00 18.18 -5.86
CA LEU A 353 -9.22 17.66 -5.28
C LEU A 353 -8.87 16.66 -4.18
N ILE A 354 -9.29 16.96 -2.96
CA ILE A 354 -9.13 16.07 -1.81
C ILE A 354 -10.37 15.20 -1.74
N HIS A 355 -10.20 13.91 -2.04
CA HIS A 355 -11.29 12.94 -1.98
C HIS A 355 -11.22 12.16 -0.66
N LEU A 356 -12.38 11.93 -0.02
CA LEU A 356 -12.45 11.21 1.26
C LEU A 356 -11.76 9.84 1.21
N ASN A 357 -11.93 9.17 0.06
CA ASN A 357 -11.59 7.76 -0.14
C ASN A 357 -10.41 7.46 -1.09
N HIS A 358 -9.82 8.48 -1.72
CA HIS A 358 -8.83 8.29 -2.77
C HIS A 358 -7.60 9.17 -2.56
N HIS A 359 -6.54 8.91 -3.33
CA HIS A 359 -5.42 9.83 -3.40
C HIS A 359 -5.90 11.22 -3.89
N PRO A 360 -5.27 12.31 -3.43
CA PRO A 360 -5.60 13.63 -3.94
C PRO A 360 -5.41 13.63 -5.46
N LEU A 361 -6.44 14.10 -6.17
CA LEU A 361 -6.42 14.20 -7.61
C LEU A 361 -5.80 15.55 -7.97
N SER A 362 -4.81 15.53 -8.86
CA SER A 362 -4.21 16.74 -9.41
C SER A 362 -4.75 16.95 -10.81
N LEU A 363 -5.39 18.10 -11.04
CA LEU A 363 -5.91 18.52 -12.31
C LEU A 363 -5.17 19.78 -12.76
N PRO A 364 -4.13 19.66 -13.59
CA PRO A 364 -3.45 20.81 -14.18
C PRO A 364 -4.37 21.54 -15.17
N ARG A 365 -4.34 22.88 -15.17
CA ARG A 365 -5.04 23.74 -16.13
C ARG A 365 -4.77 23.34 -17.57
N ARG A 366 -3.54 22.91 -17.88
CA ARG A 366 -3.12 22.52 -19.24
C ARG A 366 -3.85 21.29 -19.80
N PHE A 367 -4.60 20.55 -18.99
CA PHE A 367 -5.40 19.42 -19.49
C PHE A 367 -6.65 19.89 -20.25
N PHE A 368 -7.07 21.14 -20.05
CA PHE A 368 -8.32 21.68 -20.58
C PHE A 368 -8.07 22.48 -21.85
N ALA A 369 -8.94 22.30 -22.84
CA ALA A 369 -8.84 22.98 -24.13
C ALA A 369 -9.05 24.49 -24.01
N SER A 370 -9.98 24.93 -23.15
CA SER A 370 -10.29 26.35 -22.94
C SER A 370 -10.19 26.80 -21.48
N ASP A 371 -10.05 28.11 -21.26
CA ASP A 371 -10.09 28.70 -19.91
C ASP A 371 -11.49 28.61 -19.29
N GLU A 372 -12.52 28.58 -20.13
CA GLU A 372 -13.92 28.49 -19.69
C GLU A 372 -14.21 27.10 -19.12
N ASP A 373 -13.79 26.05 -19.83
CA ASP A 373 -13.89 24.65 -19.37
C ASP A 373 -13.21 24.47 -18.01
N TRP A 374 -12.01 25.06 -17.86
CA TRP A 374 -11.29 25.02 -16.60
C TRP A 374 -12.06 25.69 -15.47
N ARG A 375 -12.55 26.92 -15.70
CA ARG A 375 -13.29 27.68 -14.70
C ARG A 375 -14.57 26.95 -14.28
N GLN A 376 -15.28 26.36 -15.22
CA GLN A 376 -16.49 25.60 -14.94
C GLN A 376 -16.19 24.37 -14.05
N VAL A 377 -15.09 23.65 -14.30
CA VAL A 377 -14.68 22.53 -13.44
C VAL A 377 -14.24 23.00 -12.05
N VAL A 378 -13.55 24.13 -11.95
CA VAL A 378 -13.21 24.76 -10.65
C VAL A 378 -14.49 25.13 -9.89
N GLU A 379 -15.48 25.69 -10.56
CA GLU A 379 -16.76 26.06 -9.96
C GLU A 379 -17.52 24.82 -9.45
N TRP A 380 -17.58 23.74 -10.24
CA TRP A 380 -18.18 22.47 -9.79
C TRP A 380 -17.48 21.91 -8.56
N ALA A 381 -16.14 21.96 -8.53
CA ALA A 381 -15.37 21.52 -7.38
C ALA A 381 -15.61 22.37 -6.12
N GLN A 382 -15.77 23.69 -6.26
CA GLN A 382 -16.03 24.59 -5.14
C GLN A 382 -17.45 24.48 -4.58
N ARG A 383 -18.45 24.16 -5.43
CA ARG A 383 -19.84 23.92 -4.98
C ARG A 383 -20.00 22.65 -4.14
N SER A 384 -19.02 21.74 -4.17
CA SER A 384 -19.05 20.49 -3.39
C SER A 384 -18.51 20.62 -1.96
N GLU A 385 -17.91 21.76 -1.59
CA GLU A 385 -17.58 22.11 -0.20
C GLU A 385 -18.82 22.56 0.57
#